data_AF-A0A1V5U4E7-F1
#
_entry.id   AF-A0A1V5U4E7-F1
#
_cell.length_a   1.000
_cell.length_b   1.000
_cell.length_c   1.000
_cell.angle_alpha   90.00
_cell.angle_beta   90.00
_cell.angle_gamma   90.00
#
_symmetry.space_group_name_H-M   'P 1'
#
loop_
_entity.id
_entity.type
_entity.pdbx_description
1 polymer ?
#
loop_
_entity_poly.entity_id
_entity_poly.type
_entity_poly.pdbx_seq_one_letter_code
_entity_poly.pdbx_strand_id
1 'polypeptide(L)'
;MKNKSPLNFSAIITAFACVLLYSSEALAWGALTHMGLIAEAAGKEKSSIAEEYMGAFIAGATEPDIGAMESGASSVTADYKVYHDPVFAEAMMKVAEGKKSPEREILKARAMGYLAHLKGDSVSHTAEGYSNAKEVYTSVNKGGKANHLTTELFVDTLVYAKNKKALDKYGKNFIDAQTLLEVRNEYSKIKGIEIESDVKKLNKDILKHRAAVISNETLADALAKNPDLMKQIDEEFSDRFDGLNGRGGITKSVDLIAEAFKNGDFLKIEKLKDERGLLEKTGSFAHKIVDSAAAGGLEISEKALINFTKIDYLRKKAEGLAGSKLKGNEVILAKLILNVTSGDKTTLKEALYNAEASCADLSDPAIKLKMAEVNVEILKKKVEAAYDEYKNRPWWKFWLYLTNSDRKKYEKLNAEYISKKEEFEKLKKNRTDAIAAAAAFTVPPEADANFAGSSAEIKAARQALGEAYEIYKRAGLPAEGSEFEKYKAACEAYKKIINKN
;
A
#
# COMPACT_ATOMS: atom_id res chain seq x y z
N MET A 1 0.12 -2.14 -57.37
CA MET A 1 -0.55 -1.50 -56.23
C MET A 1 -1.47 -2.53 -55.57
N LYS A 2 -1.06 -3.12 -54.44
CA LYS A 2 -1.93 -3.99 -53.63
C LYS A 2 -2.25 -3.24 -52.34
N ASN A 3 -3.55 -3.02 -52.14
CA ASN A 3 -4.12 -2.25 -51.04
C ASN A 3 -3.65 -2.79 -49.68
N LYS A 4 -3.04 -1.90 -48.88
CA LYS A 4 -2.91 -2.10 -47.44
C LYS A 4 -4.30 -1.98 -46.84
N SER A 5 -4.76 -3.02 -46.16
CA SER A 5 -5.94 -2.97 -45.31
C SER A 5 -5.76 -1.87 -44.25
N PRO A 6 -6.80 -1.07 -43.95
CA PRO A 6 -6.71 -0.13 -42.85
C PRO A 6 -6.62 -0.91 -41.54
N LEU A 7 -5.53 -0.70 -40.79
CA LEU A 7 -5.42 -1.15 -39.41
C LEU A 7 -6.64 -0.63 -38.65
N ASN A 8 -7.44 -1.56 -38.14
CA ASN A 8 -8.70 -1.28 -37.47
C ASN A 8 -8.38 -0.60 -36.12
N PHE A 9 -8.35 0.73 -36.13
CA PHE A 9 -7.98 1.59 -34.99
C PHE A 9 -8.79 1.28 -33.72
N SER A 10 -10.02 0.79 -33.89
CA SER A 10 -10.91 0.34 -32.80
C SER A 10 -10.40 -0.92 -32.06
N ALA A 11 -9.78 -1.87 -32.77
CA ALA A 11 -9.22 -3.08 -32.17
C ALA A 11 -7.94 -2.79 -31.36
N ILE A 12 -7.15 -1.80 -31.79
CA ILE A 12 -5.96 -1.34 -31.08
C ILE A 12 -6.37 -0.56 -29.82
N ILE A 13 -7.40 0.29 -29.88
CA ILE A 13 -7.90 1.04 -28.73
C ILE A 13 -8.58 0.14 -27.70
N THR A 14 -9.32 -0.89 -28.13
CA THR A 14 -9.97 -1.85 -27.23
C THR A 14 -8.95 -2.79 -26.56
N ALA A 15 -7.90 -3.20 -27.28
CA ALA A 15 -6.78 -3.94 -26.69
C ALA A 15 -5.95 -3.08 -25.72
N PHE A 16 -5.75 -1.78 -26.01
CA PHE A 16 -5.11 -0.85 -25.08
C PHE A 16 -5.98 -0.58 -23.84
N ALA A 17 -7.30 -0.47 -23.99
CA ALA A 17 -8.22 -0.26 -22.86
C ALA A 17 -8.36 -1.50 -21.97
N CYS A 18 -8.28 -2.72 -22.52
CA CYS A 18 -8.28 -3.96 -21.73
C CYS A 18 -6.92 -4.24 -21.04
N VAL A 19 -5.80 -3.79 -21.62
CA VAL A 19 -4.47 -3.89 -20.98
C VAL A 19 -4.27 -2.84 -19.89
N LEU A 20 -4.94 -1.68 -19.98
CA LEU A 20 -4.89 -0.63 -18.94
C LEU A 20 -5.75 -0.91 -17.69
N LEU A 21 -6.55 -1.99 -17.66
CA LEU A 21 -7.48 -2.29 -16.57
C LEU A 21 -7.03 -3.43 -15.62
N TYR A 22 -5.84 -4.01 -15.80
CA TYR A 22 -5.36 -5.11 -14.94
C TYR A 22 -3.86 -5.10 -14.63
N SER A 23 -3.19 -3.94 -14.62
CA SER A 23 -1.90 -3.85 -13.92
C SER A 23 -2.15 -3.67 -12.42
N SER A 24 -2.44 -4.78 -11.73
CA SER A 24 -2.31 -4.80 -10.28
C SER A 24 -0.85 -4.55 -9.94
N GLU A 25 -0.58 -3.55 -9.11
CA GLU A 25 0.76 -3.28 -8.59
C GLU A 25 1.05 -4.39 -7.57
N ALA A 26 2.10 -5.23 -7.77
CA ALA A 26 2.57 -6.14 -6.72
C ALA A 26 3.63 -5.40 -5.91
N LEU A 27 3.19 -4.87 -4.79
CA LEU A 27 4.05 -4.20 -3.83
C LEU A 27 4.34 -5.12 -2.63
N ALA A 28 5.56 -4.97 -2.09
CA ALA A 28 6.28 -5.90 -1.23
C ALA A 28 5.90 -5.85 0.26
N TRP A 29 6.68 -6.55 1.10
CA TRP A 29 6.80 -6.15 2.50
C TRP A 29 7.67 -4.89 2.64
N GLY A 30 7.49 -4.16 3.75
CA GLY A 30 8.34 -3.01 4.06
C GLY A 30 9.67 -3.44 4.68
N ALA A 31 10.62 -2.51 4.72
CA ALA A 31 11.97 -2.78 5.20
C ALA A 31 11.99 -3.32 6.65
N LEU A 32 11.14 -2.79 7.54
CA LEU A 32 11.12 -3.24 8.93
C LEU A 32 10.44 -4.60 9.08
N THR A 33 9.49 -4.92 8.20
CA THR A 33 8.91 -6.25 8.10
C THR A 33 10.00 -7.26 7.75
N HIS A 34 10.83 -7.02 6.74
CA HIS A 34 11.95 -7.92 6.41
C HIS A 34 12.93 -8.11 7.58
N MET A 35 13.27 -7.04 8.28
CA MET A 35 14.12 -7.13 9.47
C MET A 35 13.49 -8.00 10.56
N GLY A 36 12.18 -7.83 10.82
CA GLY A 36 11.49 -8.62 11.82
C GLY A 36 11.24 -10.06 11.40
N LEU A 37 11.01 -10.34 10.11
CA LEU A 37 10.93 -11.71 9.59
C LEU A 37 12.19 -12.51 9.93
N ILE A 38 13.37 -11.89 9.78
CA ILE A 38 14.65 -12.49 10.19
C ILE A 38 14.69 -12.74 11.69
N ALA A 39 14.33 -11.74 12.50
CA ALA A 39 14.35 -11.87 13.95
C ALA A 39 13.41 -13.00 14.45
N GLU A 40 12.22 -13.10 13.85
CA GLU A 40 11.24 -14.14 14.17
C GLU A 40 11.70 -15.53 13.69
N ALA A 41 12.27 -15.63 12.49
CA ALA A 41 12.83 -16.88 11.97
C ALA A 41 14.01 -17.37 12.82
N ALA A 42 14.89 -16.47 13.26
CA ALA A 42 16.01 -16.78 14.15
C ALA A 42 15.54 -17.23 15.56
N GLY A 43 14.33 -16.84 15.96
CA GLY A 43 13.68 -17.32 17.18
C GLY A 43 13.08 -18.73 17.04
N LYS A 44 12.76 -19.18 15.81
CA LYS A 44 12.26 -20.53 15.52
C LYS A 44 13.39 -21.52 15.28
N GLU A 45 14.39 -21.13 14.50
CA GLU A 45 15.51 -21.97 14.10
C GLU A 45 16.82 -21.18 14.24
N LYS A 46 17.86 -21.83 14.78
CA LYS A 46 19.14 -21.16 15.03
C LYS A 46 19.75 -20.72 13.69
N SER A 47 19.94 -19.42 13.53
CA SER A 47 20.62 -18.87 12.35
C SER A 47 22.06 -19.41 12.24
N SER A 48 22.48 -19.72 11.02
CA SER A 48 23.87 -20.05 10.69
C SER A 48 24.78 -18.83 10.65
N ILE A 49 24.22 -17.61 10.74
CA ILE A 49 24.96 -16.36 10.77
C ILE A 49 25.50 -16.12 12.18
N ALA A 50 26.81 -15.88 12.29
CA ALA A 50 27.44 -15.56 13.57
C ALA A 50 26.90 -14.23 14.12
N GLU A 51 26.84 -14.11 15.45
CA GLU A 51 26.18 -13.02 16.15
C GLU A 51 26.75 -11.64 15.77
N GLU A 52 28.08 -11.56 15.60
CA GLU A 52 28.81 -10.35 15.21
C GLU A 52 28.51 -9.87 13.78
N TYR A 53 27.98 -10.75 12.91
CA TYR A 53 27.61 -10.42 11.52
C TYR A 53 26.11 -10.27 11.32
N MET A 54 25.31 -10.47 12.38
CA MET A 54 23.86 -10.36 12.34
C MET A 54 23.38 -8.98 11.87
N GLY A 55 24.09 -7.90 12.23
CA GLY A 55 23.77 -6.56 11.77
C GLY A 55 23.93 -6.35 10.26
N ALA A 56 24.83 -7.09 9.60
CA ALA A 56 24.98 -7.08 8.14
C ALA A 56 23.92 -7.95 7.45
N PHE A 57 23.53 -9.07 8.07
CA PHE A 57 22.43 -9.91 7.60
C PHE A 57 21.08 -9.18 7.64
N ILE A 58 20.79 -8.49 8.76
CA ILE A 58 19.58 -7.69 8.93
C ILE A 58 19.55 -6.52 7.93
N ALA A 59 20.65 -5.77 7.78
CA ALA A 59 20.72 -4.69 6.80
C ALA A 59 20.56 -5.22 5.37
N GLY A 60 21.23 -6.33 5.04
CA GLY A 60 21.15 -6.99 3.74
C GLY A 60 19.74 -7.40 3.33
N ALA A 61 18.84 -7.65 4.29
CA ALA A 61 17.43 -7.95 3.99
C ALA A 61 16.57 -6.72 3.65
N THR A 62 17.16 -5.52 3.74
CA THR A 62 16.52 -4.26 3.32
C THR A 62 17.15 -3.69 2.05
N GLU A 63 18.40 -4.05 1.77
CA GLU A 63 19.20 -3.46 0.70
C GLU A 63 18.73 -3.76 -0.75
N PRO A 64 17.93 -4.82 -1.04
CA PRO A 64 17.24 -4.91 -2.33
C PRO A 64 16.42 -3.67 -2.69
N ASP A 65 15.86 -3.00 -1.68
CA ASP A 65 15.05 -1.78 -1.84
C ASP A 65 15.87 -0.53 -2.16
N ILE A 66 17.20 -0.58 -2.17
CA ILE A 66 18.04 0.51 -2.72
C ILE A 66 17.61 0.83 -4.16
N GLY A 67 17.15 -0.18 -4.92
CA GLY A 67 16.67 -0.01 -6.30
C GLY A 67 15.28 0.62 -6.41
N ALA A 68 14.51 0.71 -5.32
CA ALA A 68 13.13 1.22 -5.30
C ALA A 68 13.04 2.77 -5.15
N MET A 69 14.14 3.49 -5.34
CA MET A 69 14.30 4.92 -4.96
C MET A 69 13.87 5.97 -6.01
N GLU A 70 13.52 5.60 -7.25
CA GLU A 70 13.18 6.62 -8.26
C GLU A 70 11.67 6.89 -8.36
N SER A 71 11.31 8.17 -8.22
CA SER A 71 9.96 8.68 -8.43
C SER A 71 9.68 8.89 -9.93
N GLY A 72 8.77 8.11 -10.52
CA GLY A 72 8.31 8.28 -11.91
C GLY A 72 7.13 7.36 -12.27
N ALA A 73 6.45 7.62 -13.39
CA ALA A 73 5.28 6.84 -13.86
C ALA A 73 5.61 5.36 -14.16
N SER A 74 6.89 5.06 -14.38
CA SER A 74 7.49 3.72 -14.36
C SER A 74 8.35 3.60 -13.09
N SER A 75 7.76 3.24 -11.96
CA SER A 75 8.46 3.27 -10.67
C SER A 75 9.23 1.98 -10.38
N VAL A 76 9.89 1.41 -11.40
CA VAL A 76 10.88 0.34 -11.26
C VAL A 76 12.08 0.72 -12.08
N THR A 77 13.16 1.04 -11.39
CA THR A 77 14.45 1.28 -12.03
C THR A 77 14.99 -0.03 -12.61
N ALA A 78 15.89 0.07 -13.59
CA ALA A 78 16.70 -1.08 -13.98
C ALA A 78 17.45 -1.67 -12.77
N ASP A 79 17.83 -0.83 -11.80
CA ASP A 79 18.52 -1.22 -10.57
C ASP A 79 17.65 -2.11 -9.67
N TYR A 80 16.34 -1.88 -9.56
CA TYR A 80 15.43 -2.73 -8.79
C TYR A 80 15.45 -4.18 -9.28
N LYS A 81 15.37 -4.39 -10.61
CA LYS A 81 15.44 -5.72 -11.22
C LYS A 81 16.78 -6.40 -11.01
N VAL A 82 17.86 -5.62 -10.97
CA VAL A 82 19.22 -6.13 -10.67
C VAL A 82 19.27 -6.65 -9.24
N TYR A 83 18.81 -5.85 -8.27
CA TYR A 83 18.91 -6.21 -6.85
C TYR A 83 17.94 -7.30 -6.40
N HIS A 84 16.86 -7.54 -7.16
CA HIS A 84 15.91 -8.62 -6.93
C HIS A 84 16.20 -9.90 -7.74
N ASP A 85 17.28 -9.92 -8.52
CA ASP A 85 17.76 -11.16 -9.15
C ASP A 85 18.58 -11.97 -8.13
N PRO A 86 18.24 -13.25 -7.85
CA PRO A 86 19.05 -14.11 -6.98
C PRO A 86 20.54 -14.19 -7.37
N VAL A 87 20.86 -14.00 -8.66
CA VAL A 87 22.24 -13.96 -9.16
C VAL A 87 23.02 -12.78 -8.56
N PHE A 88 22.36 -11.72 -8.09
CA PHE A 88 23.03 -10.62 -7.40
C PHE A 88 23.64 -11.07 -6.07
N ALA A 89 22.97 -11.95 -5.31
CA ALA A 89 23.53 -12.55 -4.12
C ALA A 89 24.70 -13.51 -4.46
N GLU A 90 24.64 -14.23 -5.59
CA GLU A 90 25.78 -15.02 -6.07
C GLU A 90 27.00 -14.14 -6.39
N ALA A 91 26.78 -12.97 -7.00
CA ALA A 91 27.82 -11.98 -7.24
C ALA A 91 28.43 -11.48 -5.92
N MET A 92 27.61 -11.22 -4.89
CA MET A 92 28.09 -10.88 -3.55
C MET A 92 28.98 -11.98 -2.96
N MET A 93 28.55 -13.23 -3.05
CA MET A 93 29.32 -14.37 -2.55
C MET A 93 30.68 -14.49 -3.27
N LYS A 94 30.73 -14.30 -4.60
CA LYS A 94 32.01 -14.31 -5.35
C LYS A 94 32.93 -13.17 -4.95
N VAL A 95 32.40 -11.95 -4.81
CA VAL A 95 33.18 -10.79 -4.34
C VAL A 95 33.69 -11.02 -2.92
N ALA A 96 32.90 -11.68 -2.06
CA ALA A 96 33.30 -11.99 -0.69
C ALA A 96 34.51 -12.93 -0.63
N GLU A 97 34.58 -13.96 -1.49
CA GLU A 97 35.74 -14.86 -1.55
C GLU A 97 37.06 -14.14 -1.89
N GLY A 98 36.98 -13.00 -2.58
CA GLY A 98 38.14 -12.14 -2.85
C GLY A 98 38.58 -11.27 -1.67
N LYS A 99 37.82 -11.21 -0.58
CA LYS A 99 38.07 -10.33 0.59
C LYS A 99 38.72 -11.09 1.77
N LYS A 100 39.40 -10.35 2.65
CA LYS A 100 39.88 -10.88 3.94
C LYS A 100 38.75 -10.80 4.99
N SER A 101 38.90 -11.55 6.08
CA SER A 101 38.03 -11.39 7.25
C SER A 101 38.42 -10.11 7.99
N PRO A 102 37.46 -9.30 8.50
CA PRO A 102 36.02 -9.60 8.63
C PRO A 102 35.16 -9.28 7.39
N GLU A 103 35.64 -8.53 6.41
CA GLU A 103 34.84 -8.03 5.28
C GLU A 103 34.20 -9.16 4.44
N ARG A 104 34.91 -10.28 4.31
CA ARG A 104 34.39 -11.51 3.69
C ARG A 104 33.11 -11.99 4.36
N GLU A 105 33.15 -12.17 5.68
CA GLU A 105 32.03 -12.74 6.43
C GLU A 105 30.86 -11.75 6.53
N ILE A 106 31.16 -10.45 6.61
CA ILE A 106 30.16 -9.38 6.52
C ILE A 106 29.41 -9.44 5.18
N LEU A 107 30.12 -9.57 4.06
CA LEU A 107 29.49 -9.62 2.73
C LEU A 107 28.72 -10.94 2.50
N LYS A 108 29.20 -12.06 3.04
CA LYS A 108 28.45 -13.34 3.03
C LYS A 108 27.15 -13.24 3.83
N ALA A 109 27.22 -12.69 5.05
CA ALA A 109 26.03 -12.46 5.87
C ALA A 109 25.02 -11.54 5.16
N ARG A 110 25.50 -10.48 4.52
CA ARG A 110 24.66 -9.59 3.70
C ARG A 110 24.02 -10.29 2.51
N ALA A 111 24.76 -11.12 1.77
CA ALA A 111 24.23 -11.91 0.65
C ALA A 111 23.10 -12.85 1.09
N MET A 112 23.25 -13.49 2.26
CA MET A 112 22.17 -14.27 2.85
C MET A 112 20.95 -13.40 3.19
N GLY A 113 21.18 -12.14 3.61
CA GLY A 113 20.13 -11.16 3.91
C GLY A 113 19.31 -10.84 2.67
N TYR A 114 19.97 -10.59 1.54
CA TYR A 114 19.33 -10.43 0.23
C TYR A 114 18.46 -11.63 -0.12
N LEU A 115 18.97 -12.85 0.06
CA LEU A 115 18.20 -14.06 -0.23
C LEU A 115 17.01 -14.25 0.72
N ALA A 116 17.16 -13.87 2.00
CA ALA A 116 16.07 -13.88 2.97
C ALA A 116 14.96 -12.88 2.60
N HIS A 117 15.33 -11.70 2.09
CA HIS A 117 14.38 -10.73 1.53
C HIS A 117 13.56 -11.35 0.40
N LEU A 118 14.23 -11.92 -0.61
CA LEU A 118 13.56 -12.55 -1.76
C LEU A 118 12.66 -13.73 -1.37
N LYS A 119 13.05 -14.51 -0.36
CA LYS A 119 12.19 -15.55 0.22
C LYS A 119 10.97 -14.97 0.90
N GLY A 120 11.15 -13.93 1.73
CA GLY A 120 10.04 -13.24 2.39
C GLY A 120 9.04 -12.70 1.38
N ASP A 121 9.56 -12.11 0.31
CA ASP A 121 8.78 -11.50 -0.77
C ASP A 121 8.11 -12.49 -1.70
N SER A 122 8.66 -13.69 -1.88
CA SER A 122 7.99 -14.73 -2.67
C SER A 122 6.54 -14.93 -2.23
N VAL A 123 6.26 -14.78 -0.93
CA VAL A 123 4.92 -14.93 -0.34
C VAL A 123 4.03 -13.70 -0.56
N SER A 124 4.57 -12.49 -0.48
CA SER A 124 3.81 -11.23 -0.52
C SER A 124 3.71 -10.60 -1.91
N HIS A 125 4.63 -10.88 -2.83
CA HIS A 125 4.68 -10.36 -4.21
C HIS A 125 3.66 -11.02 -5.14
N THR A 126 2.39 -10.91 -4.80
CA THR A 126 1.30 -11.26 -5.71
C THR A 126 0.18 -10.24 -5.60
N ALA A 127 -0.68 -10.15 -6.62
CA ALA A 127 -1.90 -9.34 -6.55
C ALA A 127 -2.84 -9.75 -5.41
N GLU A 128 -2.68 -10.98 -4.88
CA GLU A 128 -3.41 -11.51 -3.73
C GLU A 128 -2.61 -11.43 -2.43
N GLY A 129 -1.36 -10.96 -2.48
CA GLY A 129 -0.49 -10.80 -1.32
C GLY A 129 -1.07 -9.79 -0.35
N TYR A 130 -0.87 -10.02 0.94
CA TYR A 130 -1.53 -9.28 2.00
C TYR A 130 -1.36 -7.76 1.87
N SER A 131 -0.13 -7.31 1.60
CA SER A 131 0.24 -5.91 1.38
C SER A 131 -0.52 -5.26 0.21
N ASN A 132 -0.94 -6.01 -0.81
CA ASN A 132 -1.65 -5.50 -1.98
C ASN A 132 -3.17 -5.65 -1.86
N ALA A 133 -3.61 -6.71 -1.20
CA ALA A 133 -5.00 -7.10 -1.16
C ALA A 133 -5.76 -6.49 0.03
N LYS A 134 -5.08 -6.03 1.09
CA LYS A 134 -5.70 -5.37 2.25
C LYS A 134 -6.30 -4.02 1.84
N GLU A 135 -7.61 -3.91 2.03
CA GLU A 135 -8.33 -2.65 1.88
C GLU A 135 -8.29 -1.91 3.22
N VAL A 136 -7.82 -0.67 3.19
CA VAL A 136 -7.66 0.17 4.39
C VAL A 136 -8.56 1.40 4.32
N TYR A 137 -8.64 2.00 3.13
CA TYR A 137 -9.43 3.19 2.87
C TYR A 137 -10.72 2.87 2.14
N THR A 138 -11.70 3.72 2.36
CA THR A 138 -13.07 3.57 1.85
C THR A 138 -13.22 4.03 0.40
N SER A 139 -12.47 5.07 0.05
CA SER A 139 -12.49 5.79 -1.23
C SER A 139 -11.36 5.38 -2.19
N VAL A 140 -10.40 4.58 -1.72
CA VAL A 140 -9.29 4.08 -2.53
C VAL A 140 -9.64 2.70 -3.06
N ASN A 141 -9.55 2.53 -4.38
CA ASN A 141 -9.80 1.23 -5.02
C ASN A 141 -8.90 0.12 -4.48
N LYS A 142 -9.39 -1.12 -4.55
CA LYS A 142 -8.62 -2.32 -4.26
C LYS A 142 -7.32 -2.35 -5.08
N GLY A 143 -6.19 -2.65 -4.43
CA GLY A 143 -4.86 -2.59 -5.04
C GLY A 143 -4.34 -1.16 -5.28
N GLY A 144 -5.03 -0.14 -4.77
CA GLY A 144 -4.55 1.23 -4.84
C GLY A 144 -3.34 1.48 -3.91
N LYS A 145 -2.35 2.23 -4.41
CA LYS A 145 -1.07 2.47 -3.73
C LYS A 145 -1.19 3.01 -2.30
N ALA A 146 -2.19 3.83 -1.98
CA ALA A 146 -2.40 4.30 -0.60
C ALA A 146 -2.76 3.15 0.37
N ASN A 147 -3.61 2.20 -0.05
CA ASN A 147 -3.95 1.02 0.76
C ASN A 147 -2.69 0.19 1.05
N HIS A 148 -1.90 -0.05 0.01
CA HIS A 148 -0.65 -0.78 0.13
C HIS A 148 0.34 -0.09 1.09
N LEU A 149 0.65 1.19 0.85
CA LEU A 149 1.66 1.90 1.64
C LEU A 149 1.24 2.11 3.10
N THR A 150 -0.07 2.15 3.37
CA THR A 150 -0.59 2.18 4.74
C THR A 150 -0.46 0.81 5.40
N THR A 151 -0.73 -0.26 4.66
CA THR A 151 -0.53 -1.63 5.13
C THR A 151 0.94 -1.89 5.44
N GLU A 152 1.84 -1.51 4.53
CA GLU A 152 3.29 -1.58 4.73
C GLU A 152 3.70 -0.84 6.01
N LEU A 153 3.32 0.43 6.16
CA LEU A 153 3.66 1.24 7.34
C LEU A 153 3.21 0.61 8.66
N PHE A 154 1.97 0.13 8.72
CA PHE A 154 1.42 -0.42 9.96
C PHE A 154 1.94 -1.82 10.27
N VAL A 155 2.14 -2.67 9.26
CA VAL A 155 2.80 -3.98 9.45
C VAL A 155 4.25 -3.78 9.87
N ASP A 156 5.01 -2.89 9.20
CA ASP A 156 6.37 -2.51 9.61
C ASP A 156 6.40 -2.06 11.06
N THR A 157 5.45 -1.20 11.46
CA THR A 157 5.35 -0.69 12.83
C THR A 157 5.12 -1.82 13.84
N LEU A 158 4.14 -2.71 13.58
CA LEU A 158 3.81 -3.82 14.47
C LEU A 158 4.98 -4.81 14.61
N VAL A 159 5.57 -5.19 13.47
CA VAL A 159 6.69 -6.15 13.40
C VAL A 159 7.94 -5.57 14.08
N TYR A 160 8.26 -4.30 13.80
CA TYR A 160 9.37 -3.61 14.45
C TYR A 160 9.16 -3.50 15.96
N ALA A 161 8.00 -3.02 16.41
CA ALA A 161 7.72 -2.84 17.83
C ALA A 161 7.84 -4.16 18.61
N LYS A 162 7.35 -5.27 18.03
CA LYS A 162 7.50 -6.62 18.61
C LYS A 162 8.97 -7.05 18.72
N ASN A 163 9.77 -6.80 17.68
CA ASN A 163 11.13 -7.33 17.55
C ASN A 163 12.22 -6.34 17.97
N LYS A 164 11.88 -5.12 18.39
CA LYS A 164 12.81 -4.01 18.63
C LYS A 164 14.00 -4.39 19.51
N LYS A 165 13.75 -5.07 20.63
CA LYS A 165 14.82 -5.48 21.57
C LYS A 165 15.86 -6.40 20.91
N ALA A 166 15.41 -7.30 20.03
CA ALA A 166 16.31 -8.18 19.29
C ALA A 166 17.07 -7.39 18.21
N LEU A 167 16.39 -6.50 17.48
CA LEU A 167 16.99 -5.68 16.43
C LEU A 167 18.04 -4.68 16.98
N ASP A 168 17.75 -4.02 18.10
CA ASP A 168 18.65 -3.06 18.75
C ASP A 168 19.97 -3.71 19.19
N LYS A 169 19.95 -5.00 19.55
CA LYS A 169 21.14 -5.75 19.99
C LYS A 169 22.19 -5.88 18.88
N TYR A 170 21.76 -6.10 17.64
CA TYR A 170 22.64 -6.47 16.53
C TYR A 170 23.17 -5.26 15.75
N GLY A 171 22.54 -4.09 15.89
CA GLY A 171 22.82 -2.93 15.04
C GLY A 171 22.51 -3.20 13.56
N LYS A 172 22.85 -2.23 12.70
CA LYS A 172 22.69 -2.34 11.23
C LYS A 172 24.00 -1.96 10.55
N ASN A 173 24.55 -2.87 9.75
CA ASN A 173 25.76 -2.64 8.96
C ASN A 173 25.35 -2.57 7.48
N PHE A 174 25.10 -1.36 6.96
CA PHE A 174 24.72 -1.16 5.56
C PHE A 174 25.93 -1.27 4.63
N ILE A 175 25.70 -1.75 3.41
CA ILE A 175 26.70 -1.81 2.34
C ILE A 175 27.25 -0.42 2.02
N ASP A 176 28.55 -0.34 1.74
CA ASP A 176 29.19 0.86 1.22
C ASP A 176 29.17 0.90 -0.32
N ALA A 177 29.31 2.10 -0.89
CA ALA A 177 29.22 2.29 -2.34
C ALA A 177 30.31 1.56 -3.14
N GLN A 178 31.50 1.38 -2.56
CA GLN A 178 32.61 0.69 -3.23
C GLN A 178 32.37 -0.81 -3.29
N THR A 179 31.93 -1.41 -2.19
CA THR A 179 31.52 -2.82 -2.17
C THR A 179 30.32 -3.05 -3.09
N LEU A 180 29.32 -2.16 -3.10
CA LEU A 180 28.17 -2.28 -4.00
C LEU A 180 28.59 -2.19 -5.48
N LEU A 181 29.55 -1.31 -5.81
CA LEU A 181 30.13 -1.23 -7.16
C LEU A 181 30.79 -2.55 -7.57
N GLU A 182 31.62 -3.14 -6.70
CA GLU A 182 32.29 -4.42 -6.97
C GLU A 182 31.28 -5.54 -7.25
N VAL A 183 30.21 -5.60 -6.46
CA VAL A 183 29.13 -6.59 -6.64
C VAL A 183 28.39 -6.37 -7.95
N ARG A 184 28.05 -5.12 -8.30
CA ARG A 184 27.40 -4.79 -9.58
C ARG A 184 28.27 -5.19 -10.76
N ASN A 185 29.57 -4.92 -10.69
CA ASN A 185 30.52 -5.32 -11.72
C ASN A 185 30.61 -6.84 -11.86
N GLU A 186 30.62 -7.58 -10.75
CA GLU A 186 30.63 -9.04 -10.78
C GLU A 186 29.31 -9.62 -11.33
N TYR A 187 28.17 -9.06 -10.93
CA TYR A 187 26.86 -9.43 -11.48
C TYR A 187 26.78 -9.18 -12.99
N SER A 188 27.26 -8.03 -13.48
CA SER A 188 27.39 -7.71 -14.91
C SER A 188 28.18 -8.78 -15.67
N LYS A 189 29.32 -9.24 -15.11
CA LYS A 189 30.11 -10.33 -15.72
C LYS A 189 29.33 -11.64 -15.75
N ILE A 190 28.65 -12.01 -14.66
CA ILE A 190 27.88 -13.26 -14.59
C ILE A 190 26.74 -13.29 -15.60
N LYS A 191 26.01 -12.17 -15.72
CA LYS A 191 24.83 -12.06 -16.60
C LYS A 191 25.18 -11.72 -18.05
N GLY A 192 26.41 -11.27 -18.32
CA GLY A 192 26.82 -10.77 -19.64
C GLY A 192 26.07 -9.50 -20.04
N ILE A 193 25.72 -8.65 -19.07
CA ILE A 193 25.01 -7.37 -19.31
C ILE A 193 25.83 -6.19 -18.78
N GLU A 194 25.75 -5.06 -19.48
CA GLU A 194 26.33 -3.81 -19.02
C GLU A 194 25.37 -3.10 -18.08
N ILE A 195 25.87 -2.66 -16.93
CA ILE A 195 25.11 -1.92 -15.94
C ILE A 195 25.88 -0.65 -15.61
N GLU A 196 25.26 0.50 -15.87
CA GLU A 196 25.82 1.79 -15.48
C GLU A 196 26.01 1.82 -13.96
N SER A 197 27.24 2.07 -13.51
CA SER A 197 27.58 2.07 -12.09
C SER A 197 28.48 3.27 -11.78
N ASP A 198 27.92 4.25 -11.06
CA ASP A 198 28.61 5.45 -10.60
C ASP A 198 28.65 5.48 -9.07
N VAL A 199 29.85 5.56 -8.49
CA VAL A 199 30.04 5.50 -7.03
C VAL A 199 29.29 6.62 -6.30
N LYS A 200 29.19 7.82 -6.89
CA LYS A 200 28.50 8.95 -6.26
C LYS A 200 26.99 8.73 -6.25
N LYS A 201 26.42 8.19 -7.34
CA LYS A 201 25.02 7.77 -7.44
C LYS A 201 24.74 6.67 -6.42
N LEU A 202 25.54 5.60 -6.41
CA LEU A 202 25.38 4.49 -5.46
C LEU A 202 25.42 4.96 -4.01
N ASN A 203 26.37 5.84 -3.67
CA ASN A 203 26.44 6.40 -2.32
C ASN A 203 25.18 7.20 -1.95
N LYS A 204 24.66 8.01 -2.88
CA LYS A 204 23.42 8.75 -2.69
C LYS A 204 22.23 7.82 -2.49
N ASP A 205 22.13 6.76 -3.28
CA ASP A 205 21.02 5.79 -3.21
C ASP A 205 21.05 4.99 -1.90
N ILE A 206 22.25 4.57 -1.45
CA ILE A 206 22.45 3.95 -0.13
C ILE A 206 22.01 4.89 1.00
N LEU A 207 22.41 6.17 0.94
CA LEU A 207 22.04 7.14 1.98
C LEU A 207 20.53 7.43 2.00
N LYS A 208 19.88 7.46 0.83
CA LYS A 208 18.42 7.60 0.74
C LYS A 208 17.70 6.39 1.35
N HIS A 209 18.13 5.18 1.01
CA HIS A 209 17.61 3.94 1.59
C HIS A 209 17.72 3.95 3.12
N ARG A 210 18.91 4.29 3.63
CA ARG A 210 19.15 4.41 5.07
C ARG A 210 18.25 5.45 5.72
N ALA A 211 18.06 6.61 5.10
CA ALA A 211 17.14 7.63 5.60
C ALA A 211 15.69 7.12 5.67
N ALA A 212 15.29 6.28 4.72
CA ALA A 212 13.96 5.70 4.67
C ALA A 212 13.74 4.66 5.78
N VAL A 213 14.68 3.72 5.96
CA VAL A 213 14.67 2.77 7.07
C VAL A 213 14.59 3.51 8.41
N ILE A 214 15.45 4.52 8.63
CA ILE A 214 15.44 5.34 9.85
C ILE A 214 14.10 6.06 10.05
N SER A 215 13.48 6.53 8.97
CA SER A 215 12.17 7.19 9.04
C SER A 215 11.06 6.23 9.47
N ASN A 216 11.04 5.02 8.93
CA ASN A 216 10.10 3.98 9.34
C ASN A 216 10.30 3.62 10.82
N GLU A 217 11.53 3.45 11.29
CA GLU A 217 11.81 3.15 12.70
C GLU A 217 11.34 4.27 13.62
N THR A 218 11.59 5.52 13.22
CA THR A 218 11.19 6.71 13.99
C THR A 218 9.67 6.83 14.08
N LEU A 219 8.95 6.52 12.99
CA LEU A 219 7.48 6.46 12.99
C LEU A 219 6.98 5.33 13.88
N ALA A 220 7.57 4.14 13.78
CA ALA A 220 7.20 3.00 14.62
C ALA A 220 7.41 3.31 16.11
N ASP A 221 8.55 3.90 16.48
CA ASP A 221 8.85 4.33 17.85
C ASP A 221 7.89 5.43 18.34
N ALA A 222 7.47 6.33 17.45
CA ALA A 222 6.48 7.35 17.79
C ALA A 222 5.09 6.73 18.04
N LEU A 223 4.66 5.79 17.21
CA LEU A 223 3.39 5.08 17.35
C LEU A 223 3.38 4.18 18.59
N ALA A 224 4.49 3.51 18.90
CA ALA A 224 4.64 2.67 20.09
C ALA A 224 4.41 3.44 21.42
N LYS A 225 4.56 4.78 21.42
CA LYS A 225 4.22 5.64 22.57
C LYS A 225 2.72 5.84 22.79
N ASN A 226 1.88 5.37 21.86
CA ASN A 226 0.42 5.37 21.98
C ASN A 226 -0.12 3.92 21.96
N PRO A 227 -0.14 3.23 23.12
CA PRO A 227 -0.55 1.82 23.19
C PRO A 227 -1.97 1.55 22.71
N ASP A 228 -2.91 2.47 22.95
CA ASP A 228 -4.31 2.33 22.53
C ASP A 228 -4.45 2.36 21.01
N LEU A 229 -3.66 3.20 20.34
CA LEU A 229 -3.61 3.24 18.88
C LEU A 229 -2.91 1.99 18.33
N MET A 230 -1.79 1.57 18.93
CA MET A 230 -1.09 0.33 18.55
C MET A 230 -1.99 -0.89 18.67
N LYS A 231 -2.82 -0.97 19.71
CA LYS A 231 -3.81 -2.04 19.87
C LYS A 231 -4.85 -2.03 18.75
N GLN A 232 -5.38 -0.86 18.39
CA GLN A 232 -6.32 -0.74 17.26
C GLN A 232 -5.67 -1.15 15.93
N ILE A 233 -4.40 -0.79 15.73
CA ILE A 233 -3.63 -1.21 14.55
C ILE A 233 -3.43 -2.73 14.55
N ASP A 234 -3.07 -3.32 15.70
CA ASP A 234 -2.90 -4.77 15.82
C ASP A 234 -4.19 -5.55 15.55
N GLU A 235 -5.34 -5.05 16.04
CA GLU A 235 -6.67 -5.60 15.78
C GLU A 235 -7.07 -5.48 14.31
N GLU A 236 -6.87 -4.33 13.68
CA GLU A 236 -7.22 -4.10 12.27
C GLU A 236 -6.36 -4.96 11.31
N PHE A 237 -5.10 -5.19 11.66
CA PHE A 237 -4.14 -5.96 10.88
C PHE A 237 -3.85 -7.33 11.52
N SER A 238 -4.78 -7.92 12.26
CA SER A 238 -4.58 -9.23 12.91
C SER A 238 -4.42 -10.37 11.91
N ASP A 239 -5.03 -10.20 10.74
CA ASP A 239 -4.97 -11.08 9.57
C ASP A 239 -3.58 -11.10 8.88
N ARG A 240 -2.64 -10.21 9.25
CA ARG A 240 -1.29 -10.16 8.66
C ARG A 240 -0.48 -11.45 8.78
N PHE A 241 -0.75 -12.27 9.80
CA PHE A 241 -0.01 -13.51 10.04
C PHE A 241 -0.34 -14.58 9.01
N ASP A 242 -1.62 -14.83 8.77
CA ASP A 242 -2.10 -15.82 7.81
C ASP A 242 -2.24 -15.23 6.39
N GLY A 243 -2.36 -13.91 6.30
CA GLY A 243 -2.69 -13.19 5.08
C GLY A 243 -4.19 -13.24 4.76
N LEU A 244 -4.61 -12.64 3.65
CA LEU A 244 -6.02 -12.66 3.25
C LEU A 244 -6.34 -14.00 2.58
N ASN A 245 -7.29 -14.74 3.16
CA ASN A 245 -7.65 -16.12 2.74
C ASN A 245 -6.51 -17.14 2.87
N GLY A 246 -5.63 -16.98 3.87
CA GLY A 246 -4.51 -17.90 4.12
C GLY A 246 -3.39 -17.81 3.08
N ARG A 247 -3.34 -16.72 2.30
CA ARG A 247 -2.31 -16.44 1.30
C ARG A 247 -1.59 -15.14 1.65
N GLY A 248 -0.26 -15.15 1.51
CA GLY A 248 0.53 -13.92 1.56
C GLY A 248 0.85 -13.38 2.96
N GLY A 249 0.71 -14.18 4.03
CA GLY A 249 0.95 -13.75 5.41
C GLY A 249 2.37 -13.93 5.93
N ILE A 250 2.69 -13.20 7.01
CA ILE A 250 4.00 -13.17 7.70
C ILE A 250 4.46 -14.58 8.12
N THR A 251 3.55 -15.43 8.62
CA THR A 251 3.91 -16.75 9.17
C THR A 251 4.62 -17.60 8.13
N LYS A 252 4.09 -17.61 6.89
CA LYS A 252 4.68 -18.38 5.79
C LYS A 252 6.05 -17.81 5.38
N SER A 253 6.20 -16.48 5.35
CA SER A 253 7.50 -15.85 5.08
C SER A 253 8.54 -16.22 6.15
N VAL A 254 8.15 -16.22 7.43
CA VAL A 254 9.03 -16.65 8.55
C VAL A 254 9.42 -18.12 8.40
N ASP A 255 8.47 -18.99 8.08
CA ASP A 255 8.73 -20.44 7.95
C ASP A 255 9.71 -20.76 6.82
N LEU A 256 9.58 -20.09 5.67
CA LEU A 256 10.51 -20.25 4.54
C LEU A 256 11.95 -19.81 4.89
N ILE A 257 12.09 -18.74 5.69
CA ILE A 257 13.41 -18.25 6.13
C ILE A 257 13.98 -19.19 7.21
N ALA A 258 13.16 -19.65 8.15
CA ALA A 258 13.58 -20.59 9.20
C ALA A 258 14.02 -21.94 8.59
N GLU A 259 13.31 -22.44 7.59
CA GLU A 259 13.71 -23.63 6.84
C GLU A 259 15.05 -23.43 6.11
N ALA A 260 15.27 -22.24 5.55
CA ALA A 260 16.56 -21.89 4.94
C ALA A 260 17.71 -21.88 5.95
N PHE A 261 17.49 -21.40 7.19
CA PHE A 261 18.48 -21.53 8.28
C PHE A 261 18.81 -22.98 8.56
N LYS A 262 17.78 -23.82 8.71
CA LYS A 262 17.93 -25.24 9.05
C LYS A 262 18.69 -26.04 7.99
N ASN A 263 18.37 -25.80 6.72
CA ASN A 263 18.91 -26.57 5.60
C ASN A 263 20.17 -25.94 4.98
N GLY A 264 20.52 -24.71 5.37
CA GLY A 264 21.63 -23.94 4.78
C GLY A 264 21.39 -23.51 3.33
N ASP A 265 20.16 -23.64 2.82
CA ASP A 265 19.82 -23.42 1.41
C ASP A 265 18.98 -22.15 1.22
N PHE A 266 19.71 -21.04 1.11
CA PHE A 266 19.12 -19.74 0.77
C PHE A 266 18.87 -19.55 -0.73
N LEU A 267 19.46 -20.37 -1.59
CA LEU A 267 19.44 -20.19 -3.04
C LEU A 267 18.18 -20.75 -3.69
N LYS A 268 17.53 -21.75 -3.07
CA LYS A 268 16.18 -22.18 -3.47
C LYS A 268 15.15 -21.11 -3.10
N ILE A 269 14.96 -20.16 -4.01
CA ILE A 269 13.84 -19.23 -3.98
C ILE A 269 12.73 -19.85 -4.81
N GLU A 270 11.58 -20.13 -4.19
CA GLU A 270 10.40 -20.59 -4.91
C GLU A 270 10.09 -19.53 -5.96
N LYS A 271 10.28 -19.87 -7.25
CA LYS A 271 9.75 -19.05 -8.35
C LYS A 271 8.24 -19.18 -8.29
N LEU A 272 7.59 -18.38 -7.44
CA LEU A 272 6.18 -18.14 -7.63
C LEU A 272 6.07 -17.42 -8.97
N LYS A 273 5.32 -18.03 -9.88
CA LYS A 273 5.11 -17.49 -11.20
C LYS A 273 4.54 -16.08 -11.02
N ASP A 274 5.36 -15.07 -11.28
CA ASP A 274 4.87 -13.74 -11.61
C ASP A 274 4.20 -13.86 -12.99
N GLU A 275 2.97 -14.38 -13.02
CA GLU A 275 2.21 -14.60 -14.25
C GLU A 275 1.80 -13.27 -14.93
N ARG A 276 2.19 -12.11 -14.37
CA ARG A 276 1.61 -10.81 -14.77
C ARG A 276 2.61 -9.65 -14.87
N GLY A 277 3.92 -9.84 -14.61
CA GLY A 277 4.89 -8.74 -14.66
C GLY A 277 4.60 -7.68 -13.59
N LEU A 278 4.12 -8.12 -12.42
CA LEU A 278 3.48 -7.26 -11.42
C LEU A 278 4.46 -6.38 -10.63
N LEU A 279 5.76 -6.57 -10.82
CA LEU A 279 6.80 -5.78 -10.16
C LEU A 279 6.80 -4.30 -10.56
N GLU A 280 5.99 -3.89 -11.54
CA GLU A 280 6.13 -2.63 -12.31
C GLU A 280 6.02 -1.30 -11.55
N LYS A 281 5.68 -1.31 -10.26
CA LYS A 281 5.69 -0.08 -9.45
C LYS A 281 6.06 -0.34 -8.00
N THR A 282 7.21 0.18 -7.54
CA THR A 282 7.60 0.13 -6.12
C THR A 282 7.76 1.53 -5.52
N GLY A 283 7.77 1.60 -4.19
CA GLY A 283 8.19 2.80 -3.45
C GLY A 283 7.42 3.03 -2.16
N SER A 284 8.13 3.03 -1.02
CA SER A 284 7.59 3.29 0.32
C SER A 284 7.18 4.76 0.52
N PHE A 285 6.37 5.02 1.54
CA PHE A 285 6.09 6.38 1.98
C PHE A 285 7.36 7.08 2.51
N ALA A 286 8.24 6.36 3.19
CA ALA A 286 9.48 6.93 3.70
C ALA A 286 10.37 7.47 2.57
N HIS A 287 10.41 6.81 1.41
CA HIS A 287 11.10 7.33 0.22
C HIS A 287 10.54 8.69 -0.20
N LYS A 288 9.21 8.89 -0.12
CA LYS A 288 8.58 10.17 -0.44
C LYS A 288 8.97 11.28 0.54
N ILE A 289 9.10 11.00 1.83
CA ILE A 289 9.64 11.98 2.80
C ILE A 289 11.10 12.33 2.44
N VAL A 290 11.92 11.33 2.15
CA VAL A 290 13.34 11.53 1.83
C VAL A 290 13.49 12.35 0.54
N ASP A 291 12.73 12.05 -0.51
CA ASP A 291 12.73 12.80 -1.76
C ASP A 291 12.21 14.23 -1.57
N SER A 292 11.15 14.42 -0.77
CA SER A 292 10.66 15.76 -0.41
C SER A 292 11.71 16.57 0.34
N ALA A 293 12.46 15.94 1.25
CA ALA A 293 13.57 16.58 1.94
C ALA A 293 14.67 17.01 0.96
N ALA A 294 15.06 16.13 0.03
CA ALA A 294 16.07 16.41 -0.99
C ALA A 294 15.63 17.54 -1.94
N ALA A 295 14.37 17.52 -2.41
CA ALA A 295 13.79 18.57 -3.24
C ALA A 295 13.73 19.93 -2.53
N GLY A 296 13.56 19.91 -1.20
CA GLY A 296 13.64 21.09 -0.34
C GLY A 296 15.06 21.60 -0.06
N GLY A 297 16.08 21.11 -0.79
CA GLY A 297 17.47 21.56 -0.69
C GLY A 297 18.32 20.84 0.36
N LEU A 298 17.83 19.77 0.99
CA LEU A 298 18.65 18.98 1.90
C LEU A 298 19.63 18.11 1.10
N GLU A 299 20.92 18.35 1.29
CA GLU A 299 21.94 17.41 0.86
C GLU A 299 21.88 16.15 1.73
N ILE A 300 21.47 15.03 1.14
CA ILE A 300 21.41 13.74 1.82
C ILE A 300 22.85 13.26 2.07
N SER A 301 23.30 13.44 3.32
CA SER A 301 24.61 13.07 3.83
C SER A 301 24.47 12.28 5.14
N GLU A 302 25.54 11.64 5.60
CA GLU A 302 25.58 10.93 6.90
C GLU A 302 25.08 11.79 8.05
N LYS A 303 25.51 13.06 8.10
CA LYS A 303 25.08 14.00 9.13
C LYS A 303 23.59 14.34 9.02
N ALA A 304 23.04 14.38 7.80
CA ALA A 304 21.63 14.67 7.58
C ALA A 304 20.70 13.54 8.05
N LEU A 305 21.20 12.29 8.15
CA LEU A 305 20.42 11.16 8.63
C LEU A 305 19.85 11.36 10.04
N ILE A 306 20.53 12.15 10.89
CA ILE A 306 20.06 12.49 12.24
C ILE A 306 18.77 13.31 12.26
N ASN A 307 18.38 13.92 11.14
CA ASN A 307 17.09 14.62 11.08
C ASN A 307 15.94 13.62 10.97
N PHE A 308 16.15 12.51 10.27
CA PHE A 308 15.13 11.48 10.09
C PHE A 308 14.85 10.68 11.36
N THR A 309 15.72 10.76 12.37
CA THR A 309 15.47 10.19 13.71
C THR A 309 14.50 11.01 14.57
N LYS A 310 14.07 12.18 14.08
CA LYS A 310 13.22 13.13 14.81
C LYS A 310 11.81 13.13 14.25
N ILE A 311 10.83 12.73 15.06
CA ILE A 311 9.43 12.68 14.63
C ILE A 311 8.91 14.04 14.15
N ASP A 312 9.30 15.14 14.79
CA ASP A 312 8.91 16.49 14.39
C ASP A 312 9.42 16.88 13.00
N TYR A 313 10.61 16.38 12.63
CA TYR A 313 11.15 16.59 11.29
C TYR A 313 10.31 15.84 10.25
N LEU A 314 9.97 14.58 10.51
CA LEU A 314 9.10 13.78 9.64
C LEU A 314 7.70 14.41 9.51
N ARG A 315 7.11 14.85 10.62
CA ARG A 315 5.83 15.58 10.64
C ARG A 315 5.89 16.86 9.81
N LYS A 316 6.92 17.69 9.96
CA LYS A 316 7.10 18.91 9.16
C LYS A 316 7.19 18.61 7.64
N LYS A 317 7.82 17.50 7.26
CA LYS A 317 7.84 17.07 5.84
C LYS A 317 6.48 16.57 5.38
N ALA A 318 5.77 15.82 6.21
CA ALA A 318 4.39 15.40 5.94
C ALA A 318 3.43 16.61 5.82
N GLU A 319 3.56 17.64 6.65
CA GLU A 319 2.80 18.89 6.52
C GLU A 319 3.03 19.56 5.17
N GLY A 320 4.29 19.65 4.73
CA GLY A 320 4.63 20.18 3.41
C GLY A 320 4.02 19.38 2.26
N LEU A 321 4.00 18.05 2.36
CA LEU A 321 3.35 17.17 1.38
C LEU A 321 1.82 17.31 1.39
N ALA A 322 1.21 17.36 2.58
CA ALA A 322 -0.24 17.48 2.75
C ALA A 322 -0.78 18.85 2.29
N GLY A 323 0.03 19.91 2.41
CA GLY A 323 -0.30 21.26 1.93
C GLY A 323 0.13 21.55 0.49
N SER A 324 0.74 20.59 -0.19
CA SER A 324 1.18 20.75 -1.59
C SER A 324 -0.02 20.75 -2.56
N LYS A 325 0.20 21.22 -3.79
CA LYS A 325 -0.79 21.11 -4.88
C LYS A 325 -0.96 19.68 -5.40
N LEU A 326 -0.21 18.72 -4.86
CA LEU A 326 -0.33 17.31 -5.22
C LEU A 326 -1.71 16.81 -4.77
N LYS A 327 -2.27 15.86 -5.51
CA LYS A 327 -3.51 15.14 -5.17
C LYS A 327 -3.25 13.66 -5.28
N GLY A 328 -3.89 12.84 -4.44
CA GLY A 328 -3.79 11.39 -4.48
C GLY A 328 -3.05 10.78 -3.29
N ASN A 329 -2.38 9.65 -3.53
CA ASN A 329 -1.86 8.75 -2.49
C ASN A 329 -0.89 9.43 -1.51
N GLU A 330 0.00 10.30 -2.01
CA GLU A 330 1.00 10.99 -1.19
C GLU A 330 0.37 11.90 -0.13
N VAL A 331 -0.73 12.59 -0.48
CA VAL A 331 -1.45 13.46 0.46
C VAL A 331 -2.17 12.63 1.52
N ILE A 332 -2.78 11.51 1.11
CA ILE A 332 -3.45 10.58 2.04
C ILE A 332 -2.44 10.08 3.08
N LEU A 333 -1.28 9.58 2.65
CA LEU A 333 -0.26 9.05 3.56
C LEU A 333 0.35 10.14 4.45
N ALA A 334 0.62 11.33 3.91
CA ALA A 334 1.11 12.45 4.70
C ALA A 334 0.11 12.83 5.79
N LYS A 335 -1.19 12.93 5.46
CA LYS A 335 -2.24 13.21 6.44
C LYS A 335 -2.42 12.09 7.44
N LEU A 336 -2.31 10.83 7.03
CA LEU A 336 -2.33 9.69 7.93
C LEU A 336 -1.30 9.90 9.04
N ILE A 337 -0.04 10.15 8.68
CA ILE A 337 1.04 10.35 9.63
C ILE A 337 0.79 11.53 10.55
N LEU A 338 0.31 12.66 10.03
CA LEU A 338 -0.03 13.80 10.86
C LEU A 338 -1.08 13.45 11.91
N ASN A 339 -2.10 12.67 11.53
CA ASN A 339 -3.16 12.22 12.42
C ASN A 339 -2.65 11.18 13.45
N VAL A 340 -1.95 10.13 13.00
CA VAL A 340 -1.51 9.04 13.91
C VAL A 340 -0.37 9.45 14.84
N THR A 341 0.31 10.56 14.54
CA THR A 341 1.39 11.11 15.38
C THR A 341 1.05 12.43 16.05
N SER A 342 -0.21 12.91 16.01
CA SER A 342 -0.57 14.23 16.57
C SER A 342 -0.48 14.31 18.09
N GLY A 343 -0.44 13.17 18.78
CA GLY A 343 -0.53 13.10 20.24
C GLY A 343 -1.94 13.29 20.78
N ASP A 344 -2.93 13.60 19.93
CA ASP A 344 -4.33 13.64 20.30
C ASP A 344 -4.90 12.23 20.46
N LYS A 345 -6.00 12.09 21.20
CA LYS A 345 -6.75 10.84 21.34
C LYS A 345 -7.58 10.54 20.07
N THR A 346 -6.92 10.48 18.93
CA THR A 346 -7.51 10.12 17.64
C THR A 346 -7.54 8.61 17.51
N THR A 347 -8.70 8.04 17.19
CA THR A 347 -8.83 6.60 16.91
C THR A 347 -8.22 6.25 15.55
N LEU A 348 -7.83 4.99 15.33
CA LEU A 348 -7.29 4.56 14.03
C LEU A 348 -8.28 4.86 12.89
N LYS A 349 -9.55 4.51 13.11
CA LYS A 349 -10.63 4.74 12.14
C LYS A 349 -10.79 6.22 11.78
N GLU A 350 -10.67 7.11 12.77
CA GLU A 350 -10.70 8.54 12.53
C GLU A 350 -9.46 9.03 11.78
N ALA A 351 -8.27 8.54 12.13
CA ALA A 351 -7.04 8.89 11.43
C ALA A 351 -7.08 8.49 9.96
N LEU A 352 -7.57 7.29 9.65
CA LEU A 352 -7.77 6.80 8.28
C LEU A 352 -8.80 7.64 7.51
N TYR A 353 -9.95 7.92 8.13
CA TYR A 353 -10.97 8.77 7.53
C TYR A 353 -10.44 10.17 7.20
N ASN A 354 -9.78 10.83 8.15
CA ASN A 354 -9.21 12.16 7.98
C ASN A 354 -8.10 12.19 6.92
N ALA A 355 -7.38 11.08 6.75
CA ALA A 355 -6.35 10.94 5.72
C ALA A 355 -6.95 10.95 4.31
N GLU A 356 -8.04 10.21 4.07
CA GLU A 356 -8.64 10.10 2.73
C GLU A 356 -9.68 11.19 2.41
N ALA A 357 -10.28 11.83 3.42
CA ALA A 357 -11.43 12.74 3.25
C ALA A 357 -11.24 13.87 2.22
N SER A 358 -10.03 14.43 2.11
CA SER A 358 -9.77 15.51 1.13
C SER A 358 -9.47 15.03 -0.29
N CYS A 359 -9.23 13.73 -0.44
CA CYS A 359 -8.85 13.10 -1.70
C CYS A 359 -9.95 12.19 -2.25
N ALA A 360 -10.93 11.84 -1.42
CA ALA A 360 -12.10 11.06 -1.80
C ALA A 360 -12.89 11.77 -2.91
N ASP A 361 -13.22 11.04 -3.97
CA ASP A 361 -14.10 11.53 -5.02
C ASP A 361 -15.56 11.51 -4.55
N LEU A 362 -15.97 12.56 -3.84
CA LEU A 362 -17.34 12.70 -3.35
C LEU A 362 -18.36 12.97 -4.47
N SER A 363 -17.91 13.09 -5.73
CA SER A 363 -18.82 13.10 -6.89
C SER A 363 -19.31 11.69 -7.23
N ASP A 364 -18.57 10.65 -6.87
CA ASP A 364 -19.02 9.25 -6.94
C ASP A 364 -20.01 8.97 -5.78
N PRO A 365 -21.30 8.69 -6.06
CA PRO A 365 -22.31 8.43 -5.04
C PRO A 365 -22.00 7.21 -4.16
N ALA A 366 -21.30 6.19 -4.69
CA ALA A 366 -20.92 5.01 -3.92
C ALA A 366 -19.83 5.35 -2.91
N ILE A 367 -18.82 6.13 -3.31
CA ILE A 367 -17.77 6.62 -2.39
C ILE A 367 -18.39 7.58 -1.37
N LYS A 368 -19.23 8.52 -1.81
CA LYS A 368 -19.92 9.47 -0.92
C LYS A 368 -20.74 8.76 0.14
N LEU A 369 -21.49 7.71 -0.22
CA LEU A 369 -22.28 6.94 0.72
C LEU A 369 -21.41 6.22 1.76
N LYS A 370 -20.34 5.53 1.32
CA LYS A 370 -19.45 4.82 2.24
C LYS A 370 -18.70 5.79 3.17
N MET A 371 -18.23 6.93 2.65
CA MET A 371 -17.59 7.97 3.46
C MET A 371 -18.55 8.57 4.50
N ALA A 372 -19.82 8.74 4.15
CA ALA A 372 -20.85 9.19 5.09
C ALA A 372 -21.11 8.14 6.19
N GLU A 373 -21.15 6.85 5.84
CA GLU A 373 -21.28 5.74 6.81
C GLU A 373 -20.16 5.77 7.85
N VAL A 374 -18.91 5.82 7.39
CA VAL A 374 -17.72 5.85 8.27
C VAL A 374 -17.74 7.09 9.17
N ASN A 375 -18.12 8.27 8.64
CA ASN A 375 -18.21 9.49 9.43
C ASN A 375 -19.28 9.38 10.54
N VAL A 376 -20.45 8.82 10.21
CA VAL A 376 -21.53 8.59 11.19
C VAL A 376 -21.07 7.64 12.30
N GLU A 377 -20.33 6.59 11.97
CA GLU A 377 -19.78 5.66 12.96
C GLU A 377 -18.72 6.31 13.87
N ILE A 378 -17.83 7.13 13.31
CA ILE A 378 -16.84 7.91 14.09
C ILE A 378 -17.57 8.87 15.04
N LEU A 379 -18.53 9.64 14.53
CA LEU A 379 -19.30 10.59 15.32
C LEU A 379 -20.09 9.89 16.43
N LYS A 380 -20.70 8.73 16.14
CA LYS A 380 -21.41 7.92 17.15
C LYS A 380 -20.50 7.57 18.32
N LYS A 381 -19.31 7.03 18.06
CA LYS A 381 -18.33 6.69 19.12
C LYS A 381 -17.87 7.93 19.90
N LYS A 382 -17.68 9.07 19.23
CA LYS A 382 -17.34 10.34 19.90
C LYS A 382 -18.46 10.84 20.81
N VAL A 383 -19.71 10.72 20.37
CA VAL A 383 -20.89 11.10 21.17
C VAL A 383 -21.00 10.20 22.40
N GLU A 384 -20.85 8.89 22.24
CA GLU A 384 -20.87 7.92 23.34
C GLU A 384 -19.77 8.24 24.37
N ALA A 385 -18.53 8.45 23.92
CA ALA A 385 -17.42 8.83 24.80
C ALA A 385 -17.65 10.18 25.50
N ALA A 386 -18.15 11.19 24.79
CA ALA A 386 -18.43 12.51 25.38
C ALA A 386 -19.60 12.45 26.37
N TYR A 387 -20.60 11.60 26.12
CA TYR A 387 -21.70 11.37 27.05
C TYR A 387 -21.21 10.69 28.33
N ASP A 388 -20.35 9.68 28.22
CA ASP A 388 -19.74 9.00 29.37
C ASP A 388 -18.84 9.95 30.18
N GLU A 389 -18.04 10.78 29.51
CA GLU A 389 -17.25 11.83 30.17
C GLU A 389 -18.12 12.80 30.97
N TYR A 390 -19.26 13.22 30.41
CA TYR A 390 -20.21 14.12 31.07
C TYR A 390 -20.95 13.43 32.23
N LYS A 391 -21.46 12.22 32.02
CA LYS A 391 -22.28 11.48 33.00
C LYS A 391 -21.47 10.97 34.18
N ASN A 392 -20.27 10.49 33.93
CA ASN A 392 -19.39 9.87 34.94
C ASN A 392 -18.30 10.84 35.41
N ARG A 393 -18.51 12.15 35.27
CA ARG A 393 -17.52 13.16 35.61
C ARG A 393 -17.16 13.15 37.10
N PRO A 394 -15.87 13.07 37.46
CA PRO A 394 -15.48 13.09 38.86
C PRO A 394 -15.81 14.41 39.55
N TRP A 395 -16.24 14.35 40.82
CA TRP A 395 -16.65 15.52 41.59
C TRP A 395 -15.55 16.57 41.74
N TRP A 396 -14.28 16.17 41.76
CA TRP A 396 -13.12 17.06 41.87
C TRP A 396 -12.86 17.90 40.61
N LYS A 397 -13.52 17.63 39.47
CA LYS A 397 -13.49 18.48 38.28
C LYS A 397 -14.56 19.58 38.32
N PHE A 398 -14.69 20.28 39.44
CA PHE A 398 -15.76 21.26 39.70
C PHE A 398 -15.86 22.38 38.65
N TRP A 399 -14.75 22.79 38.02
CA TRP A 399 -14.77 23.75 36.91
C TRP A 399 -15.64 23.30 35.72
N LEU A 400 -15.72 21.99 35.44
CA LEU A 400 -16.60 21.46 34.39
C LEU A 400 -18.09 21.56 34.79
N TYR A 401 -18.41 21.40 36.08
CA TYR A 401 -19.76 21.62 36.60
C TYR A 401 -20.17 23.09 36.46
N LEU A 402 -19.27 24.03 36.77
CA LEU A 402 -19.53 25.46 36.68
C LEU A 402 -19.70 25.95 35.23
N THR A 403 -18.90 25.41 34.31
CA THR A 403 -18.89 25.85 32.90
C THR A 403 -19.87 25.07 32.01
N ASN A 404 -20.33 23.89 32.47
CA ASN A 404 -21.03 22.88 31.67
C ASN A 404 -20.28 22.54 30.36
N SER A 405 -18.95 22.62 30.37
CA SER A 405 -18.14 22.48 29.16
C SER A 405 -18.22 21.08 28.55
N ASP A 406 -18.28 20.05 29.39
CA ASP A 406 -18.45 18.63 29.02
C ASP A 406 -19.83 18.36 28.41
N ARG A 407 -20.88 18.88 29.03
CA ARG A 407 -22.25 18.80 28.52
C ARG A 407 -22.38 19.50 27.17
N LYS A 408 -21.83 20.71 27.03
CA LYS A 408 -21.82 21.46 25.76
C LYS A 408 -21.06 20.72 24.67
N LYS A 409 -19.94 20.07 25.01
CA LYS A 409 -19.18 19.21 24.08
C LYS A 409 -20.05 18.04 23.60
N TYR A 410 -20.71 17.33 24.52
CA TYR A 410 -21.65 16.24 24.18
C TYR A 410 -22.79 16.74 23.29
N GLU A 411 -23.49 17.80 23.68
CA GLU A 411 -24.65 18.33 22.94
C GLU A 411 -24.27 18.75 21.52
N LYS A 412 -23.10 19.40 21.36
CA LYS A 412 -22.56 19.77 20.04
C LYS A 412 -22.29 18.54 19.17
N LEU A 413 -21.58 17.55 19.70
CA LEU A 413 -21.27 16.31 18.97
C LEU A 413 -22.55 15.54 18.61
N ASN A 414 -23.54 15.52 19.52
CA ASN A 414 -24.79 14.82 19.30
C ASN A 414 -25.63 15.49 18.19
N ALA A 415 -25.67 16.83 18.15
CA ALA A 415 -26.32 17.56 17.06
C ALA A 415 -25.66 17.28 15.70
N GLU A 416 -24.33 17.26 15.66
CA GLU A 416 -23.56 16.92 14.47
C GLU A 416 -23.81 15.47 14.01
N TYR A 417 -23.81 14.52 14.95
CA TYR A 417 -24.13 13.12 14.70
C TYR A 417 -25.53 12.93 14.09
N ILE A 418 -26.56 13.55 14.68
CA ILE A 418 -27.95 13.46 14.17
C ILE A 418 -28.02 14.01 12.74
N SER A 419 -27.45 15.18 12.50
CA SER A 419 -27.44 15.80 11.17
C SER A 419 -26.76 14.91 10.12
N LYS A 420 -25.60 14.34 10.44
CA LYS A 420 -24.86 13.46 9.52
C LYS A 420 -25.53 12.11 9.33
N LYS A 421 -26.19 11.58 10.35
CA LYS A 421 -27.00 10.37 10.24
C LYS A 421 -28.17 10.57 9.28
N GLU A 422 -28.89 11.69 9.38
CA GLU A 422 -29.97 12.01 8.44
C GLU A 422 -29.47 12.16 7.00
N GLU A 423 -28.31 12.78 6.80
CA GLU A 423 -27.66 12.86 5.48
C GLU A 423 -27.33 11.46 4.93
N PHE A 424 -26.77 10.59 5.76
CA PHE A 424 -26.47 9.20 5.40
C PHE A 424 -27.72 8.42 5.01
N GLU A 425 -28.80 8.49 5.80
CA GLU A 425 -30.06 7.78 5.49
C GLU A 425 -30.68 8.27 4.17
N LYS A 426 -30.60 9.58 3.87
CA LYS A 426 -31.03 10.12 2.58
C LYS A 426 -30.20 9.56 1.42
N LEU A 427 -28.87 9.55 1.55
CA LEU A 427 -27.98 8.98 0.52
C LEU A 427 -28.25 7.50 0.29
N LYS A 428 -28.46 6.74 1.38
CA LYS A 428 -28.76 5.31 1.34
C LYS A 428 -30.08 5.05 0.62
N LYS A 429 -31.13 5.80 0.98
CA LYS A 429 -32.45 5.71 0.33
C LYS A 429 -32.35 5.99 -1.17
N ASN A 430 -31.70 7.09 -1.55
CA ASN A 430 -31.55 7.47 -2.96
C ASN A 430 -30.86 6.36 -3.78
N ARG A 431 -29.85 5.68 -3.20
CA ARG A 431 -29.18 4.55 -3.86
C ARG A 431 -30.09 3.33 -3.98
N THR A 432 -30.85 3.01 -2.93
CA THR A 432 -31.83 1.90 -2.96
C THR A 432 -32.90 2.13 -4.02
N ASP A 433 -33.49 3.33 -4.06
CA ASP A 433 -34.52 3.70 -5.03
C ASP A 433 -33.99 3.61 -6.46
N ALA A 434 -32.73 3.99 -6.67
CA ALA A 434 -32.13 3.91 -7.98
C ALA A 434 -31.75 2.49 -8.43
N ILE A 435 -31.30 1.62 -7.52
CA ILE A 435 -31.11 0.19 -7.81
C ILE A 435 -32.45 -0.46 -8.17
N ALA A 436 -33.53 -0.11 -7.45
CA ALA A 436 -34.88 -0.59 -7.74
C ALA A 436 -35.37 -0.09 -9.12
N ALA A 437 -35.14 1.19 -9.44
CA ALA A 437 -35.43 1.74 -10.76
C ALA A 437 -34.65 0.99 -11.85
N ALA A 438 -33.34 0.77 -11.68
CA ALA A 438 -32.52 0.02 -12.63
C ALA A 438 -33.05 -1.42 -12.84
N ALA A 439 -33.40 -2.12 -11.77
CA ALA A 439 -33.96 -3.47 -11.82
C ALA A 439 -35.33 -3.53 -12.52
N ALA A 440 -36.14 -2.47 -12.45
CA ALA A 440 -37.39 -2.38 -13.21
C ALA A 440 -37.16 -2.33 -14.74
N PHE A 441 -35.96 -1.92 -15.18
CA PHE A 441 -35.61 -1.82 -16.59
C PHE A 441 -34.66 -2.92 -17.08
N THR A 442 -34.11 -3.78 -16.21
CA THR A 442 -33.25 -4.90 -16.63
C THR A 442 -34.01 -5.89 -17.51
N VAL A 443 -33.52 -6.12 -18.73
CA VAL A 443 -33.78 -7.33 -19.50
C VAL A 443 -32.82 -8.40 -18.97
N PRO A 444 -33.27 -9.59 -18.54
CA PRO A 444 -32.36 -10.62 -18.06
C PRO A 444 -31.28 -10.93 -19.09
N PRO A 445 -30.00 -11.05 -18.69
CA PRO A 445 -28.90 -11.39 -19.60
C PRO A 445 -28.82 -12.90 -19.93
N GLU A 446 -29.90 -13.67 -19.71
CA GLU A 446 -30.08 -14.99 -20.29
C GLU A 446 -30.76 -14.77 -21.66
N ALA A 447 -30.02 -14.53 -22.75
CA ALA A 447 -29.37 -15.59 -23.51
C ALA A 447 -30.26 -16.83 -23.61
N ASP A 448 -31.39 -16.70 -24.29
CA ASP A 448 -31.94 -17.84 -25.01
C ASP A 448 -30.85 -18.24 -26.02
N ALA A 449 -30.02 -19.23 -25.65
CA ALA A 449 -28.93 -19.76 -26.46
C ALA A 449 -29.42 -20.36 -27.80
N ASN A 450 -30.74 -20.39 -28.00
CA ASN A 450 -31.43 -20.83 -29.20
C ASN A 450 -31.95 -19.69 -30.09
N PHE A 451 -31.65 -18.41 -29.82
CA PHE A 451 -31.92 -17.34 -30.79
C PHE A 451 -30.88 -17.38 -31.93
N ALA A 452 -30.89 -18.48 -32.66
CA ALA A 452 -30.07 -18.76 -33.84
C ALA A 452 -30.57 -17.90 -35.02
N GLY A 453 -30.22 -16.61 -34.98
CA GLY A 453 -30.55 -15.68 -36.06
C GLY A 453 -30.33 -14.20 -35.77
N SER A 454 -29.49 -13.81 -34.81
CA SER A 454 -29.43 -12.39 -34.40
C SER A 454 -28.94 -11.50 -35.55
N SER A 455 -29.86 -10.70 -36.12
CA SER A 455 -29.57 -9.66 -37.09
C SER A 455 -28.52 -8.68 -36.54
N ALA A 456 -27.79 -7.99 -37.42
CA ALA A 456 -26.80 -6.99 -37.03
C ALA A 456 -27.38 -5.92 -36.08
N GLU A 457 -28.69 -5.67 -36.17
CA GLU A 457 -29.47 -4.75 -35.36
C GLU A 457 -29.53 -5.19 -33.87
N ILE A 458 -29.74 -6.48 -33.59
CA ILE A 458 -29.77 -7.01 -32.20
C ILE A 458 -28.39 -6.89 -31.54
N LYS A 459 -27.31 -7.16 -32.30
CA LYS A 459 -25.93 -7.07 -31.78
C LYS A 459 -25.56 -5.62 -31.44
N ALA A 460 -25.90 -4.68 -32.30
CA ALA A 460 -25.68 -3.25 -32.06
C ALA A 460 -26.47 -2.74 -30.85
N ALA A 461 -27.74 -3.15 -30.72
CA ALA A 461 -28.57 -2.77 -29.58
C ALA A 461 -28.08 -3.35 -28.24
N ARG A 462 -27.56 -4.59 -28.24
CA ARG A 462 -26.94 -5.19 -27.04
C ARG A 462 -25.66 -4.47 -26.62
N GLN A 463 -24.84 -4.05 -27.58
CA GLN A 463 -23.64 -3.26 -27.31
C GLN A 463 -24.00 -1.89 -26.72
N ALA A 464 -24.94 -1.18 -27.33
CA ALA A 464 -25.41 0.13 -26.84
C ALA A 464 -26.03 0.04 -25.43
N LEU A 465 -26.75 -1.05 -25.13
CA LEU A 465 -27.26 -1.34 -23.79
C LEU A 465 -26.12 -1.52 -22.77
N GLY A 466 -25.09 -2.29 -23.11
CA GLY A 466 -23.92 -2.50 -22.24
C GLY A 466 -23.15 -1.20 -21.99
N GLU A 467 -22.96 -0.38 -23.03
CA GLU A 467 -22.29 0.93 -22.92
C GLU A 467 -23.10 1.91 -22.07
N ALA A 468 -24.42 1.99 -22.28
CA ALA A 468 -25.31 2.85 -21.49
C ALA A 468 -25.37 2.40 -20.02
N TYR A 469 -25.34 1.08 -19.76
CA TYR A 469 -25.28 0.56 -18.40
C TYR A 469 -23.97 0.92 -17.69
N GLU A 470 -22.83 0.82 -18.36
CA GLU A 470 -21.55 1.20 -17.76
C GLU A 470 -21.46 2.72 -17.49
N ILE A 471 -22.02 3.56 -18.37
CA ILE A 471 -22.15 5.01 -18.13
C ILE A 471 -23.07 5.28 -16.93
N TYR A 472 -24.22 4.62 -16.87
CA TYR A 472 -25.18 4.74 -15.78
C TYR A 472 -24.59 4.28 -14.42
N LYS A 473 -23.82 3.19 -14.44
CA LYS A 473 -23.07 2.67 -13.30
C LYS A 473 -21.98 3.63 -12.83
N ARG A 474 -21.23 4.24 -13.76
CA ARG A 474 -20.23 5.28 -13.43
C ARG A 474 -20.87 6.54 -12.84
N ALA A 475 -22.10 6.87 -13.23
CA ALA A 475 -22.88 7.95 -12.63
C ALA A 475 -23.42 7.60 -11.23
N GLY A 476 -23.08 6.42 -10.69
CA GLY A 476 -23.52 5.95 -9.39
C GLY A 476 -24.94 5.43 -9.36
N LEU A 477 -25.49 5.02 -10.52
CA LEU A 477 -26.85 4.54 -10.70
C LEU A 477 -27.85 5.57 -10.13
N PRO A 478 -28.05 6.75 -10.73
CA PRO A 478 -29.05 7.71 -10.24
C PRO A 478 -30.49 7.25 -10.51
N ALA A 479 -31.46 7.64 -9.67
CA ALA A 479 -32.87 7.26 -9.84
C ALA A 479 -33.57 8.03 -10.98
N GLU A 480 -33.00 9.16 -11.37
CA GLU A 480 -33.50 10.08 -12.41
C GLU A 480 -32.31 10.82 -13.05
N GLY A 481 -32.53 11.51 -14.16
CA GLY A 481 -31.49 12.31 -14.82
C GLY A 481 -30.97 11.71 -16.12
N SER A 482 -30.03 12.40 -16.77
CA SER A 482 -29.70 12.15 -18.18
C SER A 482 -29.12 10.76 -18.44
N GLU A 483 -28.32 10.25 -17.51
CA GLU A 483 -27.68 8.95 -17.54
C GLU A 483 -28.67 7.81 -17.30
N PHE A 484 -29.63 8.01 -16.39
CA PHE A 484 -30.74 7.09 -16.15
C PHE A 484 -31.64 7.00 -17.39
N GLU A 485 -32.04 8.15 -17.96
CA GLU A 485 -32.89 8.18 -19.16
C GLU A 485 -32.18 7.57 -20.39
N LYS A 486 -30.86 7.75 -20.52
CA LYS A 486 -30.07 7.07 -21.56
C LYS A 486 -30.06 5.55 -21.39
N TYR A 487 -29.86 5.05 -20.17
CA TYR A 487 -29.90 3.61 -19.90
C TYR A 487 -31.31 3.04 -20.11
N LYS A 488 -32.34 3.71 -19.60
CA LYS A 488 -33.74 3.36 -19.80
C LYS A 488 -34.11 3.30 -21.29
N ALA A 489 -33.72 4.31 -22.07
CA ALA A 489 -33.95 4.33 -23.52
C ALA A 489 -33.23 3.18 -24.23
N ALA A 490 -32.00 2.82 -23.81
CA ALA A 490 -31.29 1.67 -24.36
C ALA A 490 -31.98 0.34 -24.01
N CYS A 491 -32.49 0.19 -22.78
CA CYS A 491 -33.31 -0.96 -22.38
C CYS A 491 -34.58 -1.08 -23.21
N GLU A 492 -35.30 0.02 -23.42
CA GLU A 492 -36.53 0.05 -24.23
C GLU A 492 -36.26 -0.24 -25.70
N ALA A 493 -35.19 0.33 -26.27
CA ALA A 493 -34.77 0.08 -27.64
C ALA A 493 -34.42 -1.41 -27.85
N TYR A 494 -33.66 -2.00 -26.93
CA TYR A 494 -33.33 -3.43 -26.98
C TYR A 494 -34.59 -4.30 -26.87
N LYS A 495 -35.48 -4.02 -25.90
CA LYS A 495 -36.79 -4.70 -25.75
C LYS A 495 -37.63 -4.62 -27.02
N LYS A 496 -37.65 -3.47 -27.69
CA LYS A 496 -38.43 -3.27 -28.92
C LYS A 496 -37.88 -4.08 -30.10
N ILE A 497 -36.57 -4.27 -30.19
CA ILE A 497 -35.92 -5.02 -31.28
C ILE A 497 -36.10 -6.53 -31.06
N ILE A 498 -35.97 -7.01 -29.82
CA ILE A 498 -36.19 -8.43 -29.50
C ILE A 498 -37.66 -8.84 -29.64
N ASN A 499 -38.61 -7.92 -29.44
CA ASN A 499 -40.05 -8.20 -29.60
C ASN A 499 -40.56 -8.08 -31.06
N LYS A 500 -39.71 -7.65 -31.99
CA LYS A 500 -40.03 -7.51 -33.42
C LYS A 500 -39.59 -8.72 -34.26
N ASN A 501 -38.65 -9.49 -33.75
CA ASN A 501 -38.15 -10.74 -34.34
C ASN A 501 -38.66 -11.90 -33.49
#